data_AF-A0AA47MZF4-F1
#
_entry.id   AF-A0AA47MZF4-F1
#
_cell.length_a   1.000
_cell.length_b   1.000
_cell.length_c   1.000
_cell.angle_alpha   90.00
_cell.angle_beta   90.00
_cell.angle_gamma   90.00
#
_symmetry.space_group_name_H-M   'P 1'
#
loop_
_entity.id
_entity.type
_entity.pdbx_description
1 polymer ?
#
loop_
_entity_poly.entity_id
_entity_poly.type
_entity_poly.pdbx_seq_one_letter_code
_entity_poly.pdbx_strand_id
1 'polypeptide(L)'
;MIENEEENQQVLSAISSPVWIGLYRVPWTWSDGTNADTGGVMSPITVLCGVVLEGGFSDSACNGQFPFICSGVCFSSAGLNKYTLVEVRKTWHDAQEYCRSLHNDLATVKNMDDLNQLTNMTARTWTYIGLNDFNRTSMDLYPNSWRWSTQKRSQTGYMNFAPGQPDYYLGRDECVVITTDGTWNDWDCADRSSDAKTYHYINQALSWESAKSYCRTHHTDLAIIENEEENQQVLSTVMNTYVWIGLYRVPWTWSDGTNYSFRNWWSYEPGGGSQLCGEVYKGGFGDTNCNNLLPFICSVKPSMDTRVLMSLLFSGICFSSAGLNKYILFEVKKTWYDAQEYCKHTYSDLATVKNMDDLNQLTDMTGGAETYIGLNDFNRKSMDLYPNSWRWSTQTRSQTGYMNFAPGQPDYSSGREECVLIGIDGTWSDGACASPNEFSCFSGSSNTKTYHHITQTLSWESAKSYCRTHYTDLAMIENEEENHQVSSTNTTTPVWIGLYRFPWTWSDGTNCSFRHWWSYEPNNSGGSQLCGTVYKGGFSDIGCNKQFPFICSGKQLITD
;
A
#
# COMPACT_ATOMS: atom_id res chain seq x y z
N MET A 1 38.70 7.77 0.86
CA MET A 1 38.88 6.67 1.82
C MET A 1 39.51 5.49 1.09
N ILE A 2 40.28 4.66 1.78
CA ILE A 2 40.75 3.37 1.28
C ILE A 2 40.24 2.32 2.27
N GLU A 3 39.20 1.58 1.90
CA GLU A 3 38.46 0.66 2.78
C GLU A 3 38.96 -0.77 2.69
N ASN A 4 39.59 -1.14 1.56
CA ASN A 4 40.00 -2.51 1.28
C ASN A 4 41.31 -2.56 0.46
N GLU A 5 41.88 -3.75 0.34
CA GLU A 5 43.15 -3.97 -0.36
C GLU A 5 43.04 -3.68 -1.86
N GLU A 6 41.87 -3.87 -2.48
CA GLU A 6 41.67 -3.57 -3.91
C GLU A 6 41.78 -2.07 -4.19
N GLU A 7 41.12 -1.24 -3.37
CA GLU A 7 41.24 0.21 -3.41
C GLU A 7 42.67 0.67 -3.12
N ASN A 8 43.35 0.01 -2.18
CA ASN A 8 44.75 0.28 -1.88
C ASN A 8 45.63 0.05 -3.11
N GLN A 9 45.45 -1.08 -3.81
CA GLN A 9 46.18 -1.38 -5.04
C GLN A 9 45.84 -0.41 -6.19
N GLN A 10 44.58 -0.01 -6.33
CA GLN A 10 44.17 1.00 -7.31
C GLN A 10 44.86 2.35 -7.07
N VAL A 11 44.86 2.83 -5.83
CA VAL A 11 45.57 4.07 -5.46
C VAL A 11 47.07 3.94 -5.71
N LEU A 12 47.70 2.84 -5.29
CA LEU A 12 49.13 2.59 -5.51
C LEU A 12 49.49 2.54 -7.00
N SER A 13 48.61 2.02 -7.85
CA SER A 13 48.82 1.99 -9.31
C SER A 13 48.63 3.35 -9.99
N ALA A 14 47.92 4.28 -9.35
CA ALA A 14 47.52 5.56 -9.93
C ALA A 14 48.46 6.73 -9.57
N ILE A 15 49.36 6.54 -8.60
CA ILE A 15 50.22 7.60 -8.08
C ILE A 15 51.65 7.48 -8.62
N SER A 16 52.27 8.62 -8.92
CA SER A 16 53.70 8.73 -9.25
C SER A 16 54.45 9.70 -8.33
N SER A 17 53.77 10.19 -7.28
CA SER A 17 54.27 11.11 -6.26
C SER A 17 53.40 10.98 -5.01
N PRO A 18 53.86 11.40 -3.81
CA PRO A 18 53.03 11.31 -2.60
C PRO A 18 51.73 12.09 -2.77
N VAL A 19 50.60 11.50 -2.36
CA VAL A 19 49.27 12.13 -2.44
C VAL A 19 48.53 12.14 -1.11
N TRP A 20 47.70 13.15 -0.90
CA TRP A 20 46.75 13.19 0.21
C TRP A 20 45.58 12.22 -0.02
N ILE A 21 45.20 11.48 1.04
CA ILE A 21 44.11 10.48 1.01
C ILE A 21 42.97 10.78 2.00
N GLY A 22 42.97 11.97 2.62
CA GLY A 22 41.91 12.43 3.51
C GLY A 22 41.95 11.86 4.93
N LEU A 23 43.00 11.14 5.31
CA LEU A 23 43.20 10.67 6.69
C LEU A 23 43.83 11.80 7.55
N TYR A 24 43.33 12.07 8.75
CA TYR A 24 43.90 13.07 9.66
C TYR A 24 43.81 12.66 11.15
N ARG A 25 44.60 13.29 12.02
CA ARG A 25 44.79 12.84 13.42
C ARG A 25 44.05 13.69 14.47
N VAL A 26 43.00 13.12 15.09
CA VAL A 26 42.66 13.05 16.56
C VAL A 26 41.63 11.92 16.83
N PRO A 27 42.03 10.74 17.40
CA PRO A 27 42.46 9.50 16.69
C PRO A 27 42.58 9.55 15.16
N TRP A 28 43.14 8.50 14.53
CA TRP A 28 43.16 8.46 13.07
C TRP A 28 41.73 8.35 12.55
N THR A 29 41.29 9.39 11.85
CA THR A 29 39.93 9.56 11.37
C THR A 29 40.01 9.96 9.90
N TRP A 30 39.19 9.32 9.07
CA TRP A 30 39.02 9.71 7.68
C TRP A 30 38.27 11.04 7.59
N SER A 31 38.45 11.77 6.50
CA SER A 31 37.80 13.07 6.25
C SER A 31 36.28 13.03 6.28
N ASP A 32 35.67 11.85 6.26
CA ASP A 32 34.24 11.62 6.37
C ASP A 32 33.77 11.27 7.80
N GLY A 33 34.67 11.22 8.77
CA GLY A 33 34.37 10.99 10.19
C GLY A 33 34.55 9.54 10.68
N THR A 34 34.94 8.59 9.82
CA THR A 34 35.13 7.19 10.21
C THR A 34 36.51 6.93 10.86
N ASN A 35 36.59 6.03 11.85
CA ASN A 35 37.85 5.68 12.52
C ASN A 35 38.71 4.76 11.64
N ALA A 36 39.99 5.04 11.53
CA ALA A 36 40.94 4.19 10.79
C ALA A 36 41.62 3.18 11.72
N ASP A 37 41.68 1.92 11.28
CA ASP A 37 42.34 0.82 12.01
C ASP A 37 43.85 0.84 11.77
N THR A 38 44.55 1.80 12.40
CA THR A 38 45.98 1.98 12.22
C THR A 38 46.76 1.40 13.41
N GLY A 39 47.40 0.25 13.22
CA GLY A 39 48.20 -0.45 14.26
C GLY A 39 49.56 0.19 14.60
N GLY A 40 49.67 1.52 14.73
CA GLY A 40 50.94 2.23 14.90
C GLY A 40 51.13 2.96 16.24
N VAL A 41 52.37 2.96 16.76
CA VAL A 41 52.80 3.51 18.07
C VAL A 41 52.84 5.04 18.10
N MET A 42 52.50 5.61 19.27
CA MET A 42 52.37 7.05 19.54
C MET A 42 53.70 7.83 19.62
N SER A 43 53.73 9.02 19.00
CA SER A 43 54.67 10.12 19.28
C SER A 43 53.93 11.49 19.29
N PRO A 44 54.38 12.53 20.03
CA PRO A 44 53.56 13.69 20.36
C PRO A 44 53.83 14.95 19.50
N ILE A 45 52.73 15.67 19.21
CA ILE A 45 52.63 17.11 18.88
C ILE A 45 53.06 17.54 17.45
N THR A 46 52.46 16.94 16.43
CA THR A 46 52.19 17.59 15.14
C THR A 46 50.83 17.11 14.61
N VAL A 47 50.03 18.00 14.01
CA VAL A 47 48.81 17.60 13.29
C VAL A 47 49.26 16.89 12.03
N LEU A 48 49.10 15.57 12.03
CA LEU A 48 49.57 14.68 10.99
C LEU A 48 48.39 14.26 10.12
N CYS A 49 48.58 14.37 8.82
CA CYS A 49 47.65 13.94 7.78
C CYS A 49 48.28 12.76 7.04
N GLY A 50 47.47 11.80 6.64
CA GLY A 50 47.90 10.61 5.93
C GLY A 50 48.15 10.91 4.46
N VAL A 51 49.33 10.50 4.00
CA VAL A 51 49.72 10.43 2.59
C VAL A 51 49.95 8.98 2.18
N VAL A 52 49.78 8.69 0.90
CA VAL A 52 50.26 7.43 0.29
C VAL A 52 51.46 7.75 -0.59
N LEU A 53 52.51 6.95 -0.47
CA LEU A 53 53.72 6.97 -1.31
C LEU A 53 54.05 5.56 -1.82
N GLU A 54 55.05 5.41 -2.70
CA GLU A 54 55.46 4.13 -3.34
C GLU A 54 55.92 3.01 -2.36
N GLY A 55 55.68 3.15 -1.06
CA GLY A 55 55.93 2.16 -0.02
C GLY A 55 54.76 1.99 0.98
N GLY A 56 53.59 2.56 0.69
CA GLY A 56 52.39 2.48 1.52
C GLY A 56 52.04 3.77 2.24
N PHE A 57 51.31 3.65 3.34
CA PHE A 57 50.83 4.77 4.15
C PHE A 57 51.96 5.42 4.93
N SER A 58 51.96 6.76 4.97
CA SER A 58 52.88 7.55 5.79
C SER A 58 52.16 8.78 6.32
N ASP A 59 52.66 9.34 7.41
CA ASP A 59 52.21 10.58 8.00
C ASP A 59 53.03 11.78 7.51
N SER A 60 52.37 12.90 7.26
CA SER A 60 53.01 14.17 6.93
C SER A 60 52.32 15.33 7.63
N ALA A 61 53.02 16.46 7.79
CA ALA A 61 52.42 17.66 8.39
C ALA A 61 51.28 18.17 7.49
N CYS A 62 50.09 18.39 8.06
CA CYS A 62 48.88 18.75 7.28
C CYS A 62 48.98 20.09 6.51
N ASN A 63 50.01 20.91 6.77
CA ASN A 63 50.28 22.13 6.03
C ASN A 63 51.18 21.91 4.79
N GLY A 64 51.52 20.66 4.47
CA GLY A 64 52.25 20.29 3.26
C GLY A 64 51.44 20.48 1.98
N GLN A 65 52.13 20.74 0.87
CA GLN A 65 51.52 20.82 -0.46
C GLN A 65 51.80 19.52 -1.23
N PHE A 66 50.80 18.65 -1.30
CA PHE A 66 50.83 17.43 -2.11
C PHE A 66 49.62 17.40 -3.05
N PRO A 67 49.72 16.74 -4.22
CA PRO A 67 48.56 16.34 -5.00
C PRO A 67 47.59 15.51 -4.15
N PHE A 68 46.31 15.46 -4.52
CA PHE A 68 45.29 14.79 -3.73
C PHE A 68 44.35 13.98 -4.61
N ILE A 69 43.80 12.91 -4.04
CA ILE A 69 42.81 12.05 -4.71
C ILE A 69 41.42 12.35 -4.13
N CYS A 70 40.46 12.58 -5.00
CA CYS A 70 39.05 12.69 -4.63
C CYS A 70 38.32 11.42 -5.08
N SER A 71 37.53 10.82 -4.18
CA SER A 71 36.59 9.76 -4.54
C SER A 71 35.31 10.37 -5.13
N GLY A 72 34.92 9.94 -6.32
CA GLY A 72 33.65 10.27 -6.95
C GLY A 72 33.15 9.08 -7.76
N VAL A 73 31.86 8.77 -7.67
CA VAL A 73 31.28 7.58 -8.33
C VAL A 73 30.98 7.89 -9.80
N CYS A 74 31.57 7.13 -10.72
CA CYS A 74 31.12 7.09 -12.12
C CYS A 74 29.81 6.29 -12.19
N PHE A 75 28.71 6.92 -12.60
CA PHE A 75 27.47 6.21 -12.91
C PHE A 75 27.66 5.33 -14.15
N SER A 76 27.73 4.02 -13.96
CA SER A 76 27.48 3.08 -15.03
C SER A 76 26.87 1.78 -14.50
N SER A 77 25.86 1.31 -15.22
CA SER A 77 25.11 0.06 -15.12
C SER A 77 23.98 -0.01 -14.08
N ALA A 78 22.78 -0.22 -14.63
CA ALA A 78 21.56 -0.62 -13.96
C ALA A 78 21.80 -1.74 -12.94
N GLY A 79 21.56 -1.44 -11.67
CA GLY A 79 21.42 -2.40 -10.58
C GLY A 79 20.05 -2.22 -9.94
N LEU A 80 19.35 -3.32 -9.63
CA LEU A 80 18.08 -3.28 -8.91
C LEU A 80 18.21 -2.44 -7.62
N ASN A 81 17.19 -1.63 -7.33
CA ASN A 81 17.11 -0.91 -6.06
C ASN A 81 17.14 -1.91 -4.89
N LYS A 82 18.14 -1.78 -4.01
CA LYS A 82 18.30 -2.62 -2.81
C LYS A 82 17.17 -2.42 -1.79
N TYR A 83 16.57 -1.23 -1.80
CA TYR A 83 15.47 -0.84 -0.91
C TYR A 83 14.21 -0.54 -1.72
N THR A 84 13.06 -0.77 -1.10
CA THR A 84 11.74 -0.34 -1.61
C THR A 84 11.12 0.57 -0.57
N LEU A 85 10.69 1.78 -0.97
CA LEU A 85 9.98 2.68 -0.09
C LEU A 85 8.50 2.28 -0.06
N VAL A 86 8.00 1.97 1.13
CA VAL A 86 6.57 1.76 1.37
C VAL A 86 5.98 3.06 1.89
N GLU A 87 5.17 3.72 1.07
CA GLU A 87 4.56 5.02 1.43
C GLU A 87 3.30 4.89 2.32
N VAL A 88 2.93 3.64 2.68
CA VAL A 88 1.84 3.37 3.63
C VAL A 88 2.36 3.57 5.06
N ARG A 89 1.84 4.57 5.76
CA ARG A 89 2.20 4.88 7.15
C ARG A 89 1.72 3.80 8.12
N LYS A 90 2.61 3.39 9.02
CA LYS A 90 2.43 2.29 9.99
C LYS A 90 3.23 2.61 11.26
N THR A 91 2.83 2.06 12.41
CA THR A 91 3.71 2.03 13.58
C THR A 91 4.97 1.24 13.24
N TRP A 92 6.07 1.41 13.99
CA TRP A 92 7.30 0.69 13.69
C TRP A 92 7.10 -0.84 13.66
N HIS A 93 6.31 -1.37 14.61
CA HIS A 93 5.99 -2.79 14.69
C HIS A 93 5.14 -3.28 13.51
N ASP A 94 4.09 -2.53 13.16
CA ASP A 94 3.23 -2.86 12.01
C ASP A 94 4.02 -2.76 10.69
N ALA A 95 4.95 -1.80 10.59
CA ALA A 95 5.82 -1.63 9.43
C ALA A 95 6.79 -2.81 9.29
N GLN A 96 7.36 -3.29 10.39
CA GLN A 96 8.21 -4.47 10.41
C GLN A 96 7.45 -5.72 9.98
N GLU A 97 6.27 -5.96 10.54
CA GLU A 97 5.43 -7.11 10.18
C GLU A 97 5.02 -7.05 8.71
N TYR A 98 4.60 -5.87 8.23
CA TYR A 98 4.27 -5.64 6.84
C TYR A 98 5.45 -5.94 5.91
N CYS A 99 6.63 -5.37 6.20
CA CYS A 99 7.84 -5.63 5.44
C CYS A 99 8.26 -7.10 5.48
N ARG A 100 8.05 -7.83 6.58
CA ARG A 100 8.31 -9.27 6.64
C ARG A 100 7.29 -10.11 5.88
N SER A 101 6.06 -9.61 5.73
CA SER A 101 4.99 -10.32 5.02
C SER A 101 5.09 -10.20 3.49
N LEU A 102 5.58 -9.07 2.98
CA LEU A 102 5.61 -8.74 1.54
C LEU A 102 7.03 -8.54 0.98
N HIS A 103 8.01 -8.30 1.85
CA HIS A 103 9.41 -8.05 1.52
C HIS A 103 10.33 -8.90 2.41
N ASN A 104 11.45 -8.36 2.90
CA ASN A 104 12.40 -9.07 3.76
C ASN A 104 12.29 -8.62 5.23
N ASP A 105 12.69 -7.39 5.54
CA ASP A 105 12.57 -6.75 6.85
C ASP A 105 12.71 -5.23 6.66
N LEU A 106 12.57 -4.43 7.72
CA LEU A 106 12.92 -3.01 7.69
C LEU A 106 14.40 -2.79 7.32
N ALA A 107 14.68 -1.65 6.71
CA ALA A 107 16.00 -1.35 6.15
C ALA A 107 17.10 -1.38 7.21
N THR A 108 18.20 -2.10 6.90
CA THR A 108 19.46 -2.03 7.66
C THR A 108 20.45 -1.15 6.91
N VAL A 109 21.13 -0.25 7.62
CA VAL A 109 22.16 0.63 7.06
C VAL A 109 23.53 0.16 7.51
N LYS A 110 24.39 -0.26 6.57
CA LYS A 110 25.71 -0.81 6.90
C LYS A 110 26.88 0.12 6.57
N ASN A 111 26.68 1.00 5.59
CA ASN A 111 27.69 1.90 5.04
C ASN A 111 27.03 3.15 4.41
N MET A 112 27.85 4.02 3.83
CA MET A 112 27.39 5.26 3.21
C MET A 112 26.55 5.03 1.95
N ASP A 113 26.76 3.94 1.21
CA ASP A 113 25.94 3.60 0.03
C ASP A 113 24.49 3.32 0.42
N ASP A 114 24.31 2.56 1.50
CA ASP A 114 22.99 2.28 2.08
C ASP A 114 22.32 3.59 2.50
N LEU A 115 23.07 4.49 3.12
CA LEU A 115 22.56 5.78 3.55
C LEU A 115 22.17 6.64 2.35
N ASN A 116 23.05 6.82 1.37
CA ASN A 116 22.80 7.66 0.19
C ASN A 116 21.57 7.19 -0.61
N GLN A 117 21.41 5.87 -0.77
CA GLN A 117 20.25 5.31 -1.45
C GLN A 117 18.97 5.59 -0.66
N LEU A 118 18.98 5.37 0.66
CA LEU A 118 17.84 5.64 1.52
C LEU A 118 17.50 7.14 1.58
N THR A 119 18.48 8.02 1.76
CA THR A 119 18.28 9.49 1.80
C THR A 119 17.65 9.99 0.50
N ASN A 120 18.08 9.50 -0.66
CA ASN A 120 17.47 9.86 -1.93
C ASN A 120 16.00 9.39 -2.02
N MET A 121 15.70 8.20 -1.51
CA MET A 121 14.35 7.65 -1.46
C MET A 121 13.46 8.38 -0.44
N THR A 122 14.01 8.79 0.71
CA THR A 122 13.27 9.37 1.84
C THR A 122 13.37 10.89 1.92
N ALA A 123 13.86 11.56 0.88
CA ALA A 123 14.13 13.00 0.86
C ALA A 123 12.90 13.90 1.18
N ARG A 124 11.69 13.34 1.16
CA ARG A 124 10.42 14.06 1.36
C ARG A 124 9.73 13.78 2.69
N THR A 125 10.12 12.74 3.41
CA THR A 125 9.46 12.36 4.66
C THR A 125 10.38 11.60 5.59
N TRP A 126 10.18 11.79 6.89
CA TRP A 126 10.85 10.99 7.89
C TRP A 126 10.34 9.56 7.79
N THR A 127 11.27 8.59 7.80
CA THR A 127 10.96 7.21 7.43
C THR A 127 11.59 6.24 8.41
N TYR A 128 10.82 5.27 8.93
CA TYR A 128 11.36 4.27 9.83
C TYR A 128 12.43 3.39 9.15
N ILE A 129 13.53 3.17 9.87
CA ILE A 129 14.52 2.15 9.55
C ILE A 129 14.46 1.03 10.59
N GLY A 130 15.12 -0.10 10.33
CA GLY A 130 15.05 -1.27 11.19
C GLY A 130 15.77 -1.12 12.53
N LEU A 131 16.33 0.04 12.88
CA LEU A 131 17.08 0.23 14.13
C LEU A 131 16.12 0.54 15.29
N ASN A 132 16.32 -0.13 16.42
CA ASN A 132 15.50 0.00 17.64
C ASN A 132 16.31 -0.29 18.93
N ASP A 133 15.81 0.11 20.09
CA ASP A 133 16.41 -0.11 21.41
C ASP A 133 15.46 -0.75 22.45
N PHE A 134 14.62 -1.71 22.03
CA PHE A 134 13.60 -2.33 22.90
C PHE A 134 14.16 -3.11 24.10
N ASN A 135 15.39 -3.60 24.01
CA ASN A 135 15.98 -4.51 25.00
C ASN A 135 16.93 -3.79 25.97
N ARG A 136 16.67 -2.51 26.24
CA ARG A 136 17.47 -1.69 27.13
C ARG A 136 17.41 -2.24 28.56
N THR A 137 18.57 -2.58 29.13
CA THR A 137 18.69 -3.07 30.52
C THR A 137 19.24 -2.03 31.50
N SER A 138 19.77 -0.90 31.02
CA SER A 138 20.28 0.21 31.85
C SER A 138 20.27 1.53 31.06
N MET A 139 20.24 2.64 31.79
CA MET A 139 20.16 4.01 31.25
C MET A 139 21.48 4.50 30.64
N ASP A 140 22.13 3.64 29.83
CA ASP A 140 23.46 3.87 29.27
C ASP A 140 23.35 4.37 27.82
N LEU A 141 23.77 5.62 27.59
CA LEU A 141 23.81 6.32 26.29
C LEU A 141 24.91 5.79 25.34
N TYR A 142 25.12 4.46 25.28
CA TYR A 142 26.20 3.88 24.46
C TYR A 142 25.70 3.28 23.13
N PRO A 143 26.45 3.42 22.02
CA PRO A 143 26.12 2.88 20.68
C PRO A 143 25.84 1.37 20.58
N ASN A 144 25.97 0.60 21.66
CA ASN A 144 25.81 -0.85 21.67
C ASN A 144 24.42 -1.34 22.15
N SER A 145 23.50 -0.42 22.48
CA SER A 145 22.13 -0.74 22.88
C SER A 145 21.24 -1.04 21.67
N TRP A 146 21.38 -0.24 20.61
CA TRP A 146 20.65 -0.35 19.34
C TRP A 146 20.83 -1.71 18.64
N ARG A 147 19.72 -2.22 18.10
CA ARG A 147 19.64 -3.48 17.37
C ARG A 147 18.86 -3.31 16.09
N TRP A 148 19.31 -3.97 15.03
CA TRP A 148 18.50 -4.08 13.84
C TRP A 148 17.33 -5.02 14.08
N SER A 149 16.24 -4.79 13.37
CA SER A 149 15.00 -5.56 13.36
C SER A 149 15.25 -7.06 13.14
N THR A 150 16.31 -7.41 12.41
CA THR A 150 16.82 -8.77 12.21
C THR A 150 17.51 -9.39 13.44
N GLN A 151 17.45 -8.74 14.60
CA GLN A 151 18.14 -9.07 15.86
C GLN A 151 19.67 -9.09 15.81
N LYS A 152 20.27 -8.56 14.74
CA LYS A 152 21.73 -8.44 14.60
C LYS A 152 22.18 -7.06 15.09
N ARG A 153 23.36 -7.00 15.73
CA ARG A 153 24.05 -5.73 15.97
C ARG A 153 24.65 -5.21 14.66
N SER A 154 24.85 -3.91 14.57
CA SER A 154 25.61 -3.33 13.46
C SER A 154 27.02 -3.96 13.44
N GLN A 155 27.40 -4.57 12.32
CA GLN A 155 28.71 -5.20 12.17
C GLN A 155 29.83 -4.16 12.00
N THR A 156 29.49 -2.99 11.48
CA THR A 156 30.42 -1.88 11.18
C THR A 156 30.42 -0.81 12.27
N GLY A 157 29.43 -0.83 13.17
CA GLY A 157 29.23 0.25 14.16
C GLY A 157 28.74 1.56 13.56
N TYR A 158 28.40 1.58 12.27
CA TYR A 158 27.93 2.77 11.56
C TYR A 158 26.61 3.28 12.13
N MET A 159 26.58 4.56 12.49
CA MET A 159 25.40 5.29 12.97
C MET A 159 25.45 6.74 12.46
N ASN A 160 24.30 7.27 12.02
CA ASN A 160 24.22 8.64 11.48
C ASN A 160 23.20 9.52 12.23
N PHE A 161 23.16 9.43 13.55
CA PHE A 161 22.26 10.27 14.36
C PHE A 161 22.53 11.76 14.17
N ALA A 162 21.46 12.55 14.13
CA ALA A 162 21.52 13.99 14.05
C ALA A 162 22.25 14.58 15.27
N PRO A 163 22.82 15.80 15.16
CA PRO A 163 23.41 16.46 16.32
C PRO A 163 22.40 16.59 17.47
N GLY A 164 22.75 16.02 18.63
CA GLY A 164 21.87 15.99 19.81
C GLY A 164 21.02 14.74 19.95
N GLN A 165 21.05 13.83 18.97
CA GLN A 165 20.36 12.54 19.00
C GLN A 165 21.34 11.37 19.24
N PRO A 166 20.88 10.24 19.81
CA PRO A 166 19.53 10.02 20.34
C PRO A 166 19.31 10.72 21.70
N ASP A 167 18.11 11.28 21.92
CA ASP A 167 17.76 12.07 23.11
C ASP A 167 16.79 11.38 24.09
N TYR A 168 16.22 10.24 23.68
CA TYR A 168 15.26 9.44 24.42
C TYR A 168 14.10 10.27 24.97
N TYR A 169 13.51 11.11 24.12
CA TYR A 169 12.43 12.01 24.50
C TYR A 169 11.31 11.30 25.26
N LEU A 170 10.98 11.84 26.45
CA LEU A 170 9.97 11.31 27.39
C LEU A 170 10.11 9.84 27.79
N GLY A 171 11.26 9.22 27.49
CA GLY A 171 11.53 7.82 27.76
C GLY A 171 10.74 6.83 26.90
N ARG A 172 10.37 7.20 25.67
CA ARG A 172 9.57 6.36 24.77
C ARG A 172 10.16 6.23 23.35
N ASP A 173 11.22 6.98 23.06
CA ASP A 173 11.82 7.05 21.74
C ASP A 173 12.79 5.89 21.54
N GLU A 174 12.21 4.71 21.29
CA GLU A 174 12.92 3.43 21.19
C GLU A 174 13.13 2.98 19.73
N CYS A 175 12.59 3.71 18.77
CA CYS A 175 12.67 3.41 17.33
C CYS A 175 13.47 4.49 16.61
N VAL A 176 13.94 4.21 15.39
CA VAL A 176 14.73 5.17 14.61
C VAL A 176 14.09 5.51 13.28
N VAL A 177 14.07 6.79 12.97
CA VAL A 177 13.69 7.34 11.67
C VAL A 177 14.89 7.98 10.99
N ILE A 178 14.99 7.82 9.67
CA ILE A 178 15.86 8.66 8.84
C ILE A 178 15.09 9.94 8.48
N THR A 179 15.73 11.09 8.67
CA THR A 179 15.21 12.41 8.35
C THR A 179 15.41 12.74 6.87
N THR A 180 14.85 13.85 6.40
CA THR A 180 14.94 14.29 5.00
C THR A 180 16.36 14.69 4.57
N ASP A 181 17.26 14.98 5.51
CA ASP A 181 18.68 15.27 5.24
C ASP A 181 19.59 14.04 5.42
N GLY A 182 19.00 12.87 5.69
CA GLY A 182 19.71 11.61 5.84
C GLY A 182 20.26 11.35 7.25
N THR A 183 20.14 12.29 8.18
CA THR A 183 20.46 12.04 9.59
C THR A 183 19.40 11.16 10.27
N TRP A 184 19.70 10.60 11.43
CA TRP A 184 18.78 9.73 12.16
C TRP A 184 18.27 10.41 13.42
N ASN A 185 17.03 10.12 13.78
CA ASN A 185 16.40 10.56 15.01
C ASN A 185 15.79 9.35 15.72
N ASP A 186 15.95 9.26 17.04
CA ASP A 186 15.12 8.35 17.83
C ASP A 186 13.71 8.93 17.96
N TRP A 187 12.72 8.04 17.96
CA TRP A 187 11.34 8.42 17.75
C TRP A 187 10.42 7.45 18.48
N ASP A 188 9.31 7.96 19.02
CA ASP A 188 8.29 7.14 19.64
C ASP A 188 7.73 6.14 18.61
N CYS A 189 7.89 4.86 18.92
CA CYS A 189 7.49 3.74 18.07
C CYS A 189 5.98 3.68 17.80
N ALA A 190 5.19 4.30 18.69
CA ALA A 190 3.74 4.40 18.62
C ALA A 190 3.28 5.70 17.96
N ASP A 191 4.20 6.60 17.61
CA ASP A 191 3.84 7.91 17.08
C ASP A 191 3.17 7.81 15.71
N ARG A 192 1.95 8.33 15.64
CA ARG A 192 1.17 8.50 14.41
C ARG A 192 1.15 9.97 13.95
N SER A 193 2.03 10.82 14.49
CA SER A 193 2.07 12.29 14.43
C SER A 193 1.75 12.97 13.09
N SER A 194 1.89 12.29 11.96
CA SER A 194 1.52 12.86 10.66
C SER A 194 0.08 12.55 10.18
N ASP A 195 -0.71 11.79 10.94
CA ASP A 195 -2.10 11.40 10.66
C ASP A 195 -3.11 12.01 11.67
N ALA A 196 -2.77 13.12 12.33
CA ALA A 196 -3.71 13.81 13.21
C ALA A 196 -4.96 14.24 12.41
N LYS A 197 -6.04 13.45 12.51
CA LYS A 197 -7.35 13.80 11.96
C LYS A 197 -7.80 15.10 12.60
N THR A 198 -8.16 16.10 11.80
CA THR A 198 -8.82 17.28 12.33
C THR A 198 -10.33 17.09 12.27
N TYR A 199 -11.02 17.48 13.33
CA TYR A 199 -12.47 17.35 13.46
C TYR A 199 -13.15 18.71 13.35
N HIS A 200 -14.18 18.79 12.51
CA HIS A 200 -14.93 20.02 12.26
C HIS A 200 -16.39 19.82 12.64
N TYR A 201 -16.85 20.58 13.64
CA TYR A 201 -18.25 20.59 14.06
C TYR A 201 -19.09 21.42 13.10
N ILE A 202 -20.15 20.82 12.56
CA ILE A 202 -21.10 21.46 11.66
C ILE A 202 -22.43 21.62 12.41
N ASN A 203 -22.79 22.88 12.68
CA ASN A 203 -24.03 23.24 13.37
C ASN A 203 -25.23 23.29 12.40
N GLN A 204 -25.43 22.24 11.60
CA GLN A 204 -26.59 22.05 10.73
C GLN A 204 -27.25 20.72 11.06
N ALA A 205 -28.57 20.71 11.29
CA ALA A 205 -29.29 19.49 11.63
C ALA A 205 -29.68 18.71 10.37
N LEU A 206 -28.98 17.61 10.09
CA LEU A 206 -29.18 16.76 8.91
C LEU A 206 -29.41 15.30 9.31
N SER A 207 -30.02 14.50 8.42
CA SER A 207 -30.04 13.04 8.55
C SER A 207 -28.64 12.47 8.40
N TRP A 208 -28.38 11.28 8.93
CA TRP A 208 -27.04 10.69 8.90
C TRP A 208 -26.47 10.59 7.47
N GLU A 209 -27.28 10.14 6.51
CA GLU A 209 -26.84 10.03 5.10
C GLU A 209 -26.57 11.41 4.47
N SER A 210 -27.39 12.41 4.81
CA SER A 210 -27.19 13.78 4.33
C SER A 210 -25.94 14.43 4.95
N ALA A 211 -25.69 14.17 6.24
CA ALA A 211 -24.49 14.60 6.95
C ALA A 211 -23.22 13.96 6.37
N LYS A 212 -23.28 12.67 6.05
CA LYS A 212 -22.22 11.94 5.34
C LYS A 212 -21.91 12.56 3.98
N SER A 213 -22.94 12.80 3.18
CA SER A 213 -22.80 13.45 1.87
C SER A 213 -22.20 14.85 2.01
N TYR A 214 -22.66 15.65 2.97
CA TYR A 214 -22.09 16.96 3.27
C TYR A 214 -20.59 16.86 3.61
N CYS A 215 -20.21 15.97 4.53
CA CYS A 215 -18.81 15.83 4.92
C CYS A 215 -17.93 15.36 3.76
N ARG A 216 -18.42 14.49 2.87
CA ARG A 216 -17.65 14.06 1.68
C ARG A 216 -17.55 15.14 0.61
N THR A 217 -18.51 16.06 0.57
CA THR A 217 -18.50 17.19 -0.36
C THR A 217 -17.56 18.31 0.12
N HIS A 218 -17.49 18.56 1.43
CA HIS A 218 -16.81 19.72 2.01
C HIS A 218 -15.55 19.39 2.83
N HIS A 219 -15.37 18.14 3.21
CA HIS A 219 -14.28 17.61 4.05
C HIS A 219 -13.87 16.21 3.53
N THR A 220 -13.32 15.32 4.37
CA THR A 220 -12.99 13.95 3.95
C THR A 220 -14.18 13.00 4.13
N ASP A 221 -14.69 12.84 5.35
CA ASP A 221 -15.87 12.01 5.64
C ASP A 221 -16.48 12.42 6.99
N LEU A 222 -17.54 11.76 7.46
CA LEU A 222 -17.96 11.86 8.86
C LEU A 222 -16.82 11.47 9.81
N ALA A 223 -16.91 11.91 11.07
CA ALA A 223 -15.88 11.63 12.07
C ALA A 223 -15.71 10.13 12.34
N ILE A 224 -14.47 9.65 12.23
CA ILE A 224 -14.07 8.27 12.47
C ILE A 224 -13.15 8.27 13.68
N ILE A 225 -13.62 7.68 14.79
CA ILE A 225 -12.95 7.74 16.10
C ILE A 225 -12.34 6.38 16.41
N GLU A 226 -11.03 6.25 16.29
CA GLU A 226 -10.31 4.97 16.39
C GLU A 226 -9.56 4.81 17.72
N ASN A 227 -9.57 5.82 18.58
CA ASN A 227 -8.91 5.79 19.89
C ASN A 227 -9.47 6.86 20.84
N GLU A 228 -9.04 6.81 22.10
CA GLU A 228 -9.50 7.74 23.14
C GLU A 228 -9.01 9.18 22.91
N GLU A 229 -7.84 9.38 22.32
CA GLU A 229 -7.31 10.72 22.04
C GLU A 229 -8.18 11.45 21.00
N GLU A 230 -8.54 10.77 19.91
CA GLU A 230 -9.48 11.26 18.91
C GLU A 230 -10.86 11.55 19.52
N ASN A 231 -11.31 10.72 20.46
CA ASN A 231 -12.57 10.96 21.17
C ASN A 231 -12.52 12.24 22.01
N GLN A 232 -11.39 12.52 22.68
CA GLN A 232 -11.18 13.77 23.41
C GLN A 232 -11.10 15.01 22.49
N GLN A 233 -10.52 14.86 21.29
CA GLN A 233 -10.49 15.92 20.29
C GLN A 233 -11.91 16.25 19.77
N VAL A 234 -12.69 15.21 19.45
CA VAL A 234 -14.12 15.34 19.10
C VAL A 234 -14.88 16.06 20.22
N LEU A 235 -14.67 15.67 21.48
CA LEU A 235 -15.30 16.30 22.64
C LEU A 235 -15.00 17.80 22.76
N SER A 236 -13.76 18.21 22.51
CA SER A 236 -13.35 19.61 22.56
C SER A 236 -14.05 20.49 21.51
N THR A 237 -14.63 19.86 20.48
CA THR A 237 -15.26 20.54 19.33
C THR A 237 -16.79 20.66 19.49
N VAL A 238 -17.42 19.90 20.41
CA VAL A 238 -18.89 19.78 20.53
C VAL A 238 -19.46 20.64 21.67
N MET A 239 -20.58 21.32 21.42
CA MET A 239 -21.31 22.10 22.43
C MET A 239 -22.48 21.30 23.03
N ASN A 240 -22.24 20.53 24.10
CA ASN A 240 -23.26 19.90 24.97
C ASN A 240 -24.54 19.42 24.26
N THR A 241 -24.39 18.73 23.12
CA THR A 241 -25.48 18.26 22.27
C THR A 241 -25.09 16.93 21.61
N TYR A 242 -26.07 16.18 21.13
CA TYR A 242 -25.87 14.97 20.34
C TYR A 242 -25.42 15.33 18.94
N VAL A 243 -24.40 14.65 18.43
CA VAL A 243 -23.86 14.87 17.09
C VAL A 243 -23.63 13.56 16.36
N TRP A 244 -23.85 13.57 15.04
CA TRP A 244 -23.52 12.43 14.20
C TRP A 244 -22.01 12.21 14.09
N ILE A 245 -21.63 10.93 14.12
CA ILE A 245 -20.31 10.40 13.77
C ILE A 245 -20.47 9.36 12.65
N GLY A 246 -19.37 8.93 12.04
CA GLY A 246 -19.38 8.03 10.88
C GLY A 246 -19.78 6.59 11.20
N LEU A 247 -20.21 6.27 12.42
CA LEU A 247 -20.52 4.91 12.84
C LEU A 247 -21.94 4.51 12.38
N TYR A 248 -22.10 3.33 11.76
CA TYR A 248 -23.40 2.79 11.38
C TYR A 248 -23.43 1.24 11.45
N ARG A 249 -24.63 0.63 11.38
CA ARG A 249 -24.85 -0.79 11.70
C ARG A 249 -25.17 -1.66 10.47
N VAL A 250 -24.16 -2.38 9.94
CA VAL A 250 -24.23 -3.74 9.31
C VAL A 250 -22.84 -4.41 9.30
N PRO A 251 -22.50 -5.31 10.27
CA PRO A 251 -21.90 -4.99 11.59
C PRO A 251 -21.56 -3.51 11.88
N TRP A 252 -21.22 -3.16 13.12
CA TRP A 252 -20.76 -1.78 13.40
C TRP A 252 -19.50 -1.48 12.56
N THR A 253 -19.62 -0.49 11.67
CA THR A 253 -18.60 -0.12 10.68
C THR A 253 -18.56 1.39 10.57
N TRP A 254 -17.38 1.93 10.30
CA TRP A 254 -17.19 3.36 10.04
C TRP A 254 -17.59 3.71 8.60
N SER A 255 -17.90 4.99 8.35
CA SER A 255 -18.41 5.46 7.07
C SER A 255 -17.43 5.23 5.90
N ASP A 256 -16.13 5.12 6.19
CA ASP A 256 -15.07 4.77 5.23
C ASP A 256 -14.90 3.26 5.00
N GLY A 257 -15.71 2.42 5.66
CA GLY A 257 -15.67 0.96 5.54
C GLY A 257 -14.70 0.28 6.51
N THR A 258 -13.96 1.02 7.34
CA THR A 258 -13.07 0.43 8.34
C THR A 258 -13.86 -0.24 9.48
N ASN A 259 -13.28 -1.30 10.04
CA ASN A 259 -13.91 -2.05 11.13
C ASN A 259 -13.96 -1.24 12.43
N TYR A 260 -15.06 -1.37 13.16
CA TYR A 260 -15.21 -0.78 14.49
C TYR A 260 -14.39 -1.55 15.55
N SER A 261 -13.20 -1.03 15.86
CA SER A 261 -12.26 -1.59 16.85
C SER A 261 -12.29 -0.88 18.20
N PHE A 262 -12.44 0.45 18.21
CA PHE A 262 -12.50 1.27 19.42
C PHE A 262 -13.92 1.36 19.96
N ARG A 263 -14.15 0.86 21.18
CA ARG A 263 -15.49 0.76 21.77
C ARG A 263 -15.70 1.78 22.87
N ASN A 264 -16.67 2.67 22.69
CA ASN A 264 -17.03 3.65 23.72
C ASN A 264 -18.53 3.87 23.88
N TRP A 265 -19.30 2.78 23.82
CA TRP A 265 -20.76 2.80 24.03
C TRP A 265 -21.13 3.23 25.44
N TRP A 266 -22.26 3.92 25.59
CA TRP A 266 -22.88 4.10 26.90
C TRP A 266 -23.38 2.79 27.50
N SER A 267 -23.57 2.80 28.82
CA SER A 267 -24.24 1.72 29.53
C SER A 267 -25.59 1.41 28.87
N TYR A 268 -25.81 0.15 28.53
CA TYR A 268 -27.01 -0.38 27.87
C TYR A 268 -27.16 -0.05 26.37
N GLU A 269 -26.14 0.52 25.75
CA GLU A 269 -26.02 0.68 24.29
C GLU A 269 -25.00 -0.32 23.70
N PRO A 270 -25.12 -0.70 22.41
CA PRO A 270 -26.18 -0.31 21.47
C PRO A 270 -27.51 -1.01 21.75
N GLY A 271 -28.60 -0.26 21.60
CA GLY A 271 -29.97 -0.71 21.79
C GLY A 271 -30.40 -1.74 20.74
N GLY A 272 -31.21 -2.71 21.16
CA GLY A 272 -31.81 -3.69 20.24
C GLY A 272 -32.99 -3.12 19.47
N GLY A 273 -32.77 -2.39 18.37
CA GLY A 273 -33.87 -1.80 17.58
C GLY A 273 -33.45 -1.18 16.24
N SER A 274 -34.40 -0.50 15.57
CA SER A 274 -34.27 0.20 14.26
C SER A 274 -33.35 1.43 14.28
N GLN A 275 -32.47 1.49 15.27
CA GLN A 275 -31.45 2.50 15.48
C GLN A 275 -30.16 1.92 14.85
N LEU A 276 -29.73 2.55 13.75
CA LEU A 276 -28.68 2.00 12.88
C LEU A 276 -27.50 2.95 12.71
N CYS A 277 -27.57 4.16 13.27
CA CYS A 277 -26.55 5.20 13.10
C CYS A 277 -26.06 5.68 14.47
N GLY A 278 -24.74 5.83 14.58
CA GLY A 278 -24.06 6.21 15.81
C GLY A 278 -23.96 7.72 15.99
N GLU A 279 -24.21 8.15 17.21
CA GLU A 279 -24.04 9.52 17.68
C GLU A 279 -23.08 9.56 18.87
N VAL A 280 -22.47 10.73 19.12
CA VAL A 280 -21.68 10.96 20.33
C VAL A 280 -22.27 12.12 21.13
N TYR A 281 -22.29 11.97 22.46
CA TYR A 281 -22.59 13.06 23.38
C TYR A 281 -21.77 12.86 24.65
N LYS A 282 -21.09 13.93 25.10
CA LYS A 282 -20.18 13.88 26.26
C LYS A 282 -19.20 12.69 26.24
N GLY A 283 -18.80 12.26 25.05
CA GLY A 283 -17.73 11.29 24.84
C GLY A 283 -18.18 9.85 24.77
N GLY A 284 -19.45 9.55 25.08
CA GLY A 284 -20.01 8.21 24.91
C GLY A 284 -20.84 8.10 23.63
N PHE A 285 -20.79 6.91 23.04
CA PHE A 285 -21.51 6.58 21.82
C PHE A 285 -22.91 6.04 22.15
N GLY A 286 -23.90 6.48 21.39
CA GLY A 286 -25.26 5.93 21.38
C GLY A 286 -25.68 5.62 19.95
N ASP A 287 -26.71 4.79 19.78
CA ASP A 287 -27.32 4.55 18.47
C ASP A 287 -28.73 5.13 18.39
N THR A 288 -29.04 5.75 17.25
CA THR A 288 -30.35 6.36 17.02
C THR A 288 -30.82 6.15 15.59
N ASN A 289 -32.04 6.60 15.30
CA ASN A 289 -32.63 6.49 13.97
C ASN A 289 -31.89 7.42 12.99
N CYS A 290 -31.33 6.86 11.92
CA CYS A 290 -30.56 7.59 10.90
C CYS A 290 -31.31 8.77 10.26
N ASN A 291 -32.64 8.79 10.33
CA ASN A 291 -33.48 9.86 9.82
C ASN A 291 -33.64 11.06 10.77
N ASN A 292 -33.15 10.96 12.02
CA ASN A 292 -33.13 12.09 12.94
C ASN A 292 -32.23 13.21 12.40
N LEU A 293 -32.62 14.45 12.66
CA LEU A 293 -31.84 15.62 12.23
C LEU A 293 -30.95 16.07 13.38
N LEU A 294 -29.64 15.83 13.27
CA LEU A 294 -28.64 16.22 14.27
C LEU A 294 -27.51 17.03 13.64
N PRO A 295 -26.87 17.93 14.39
CA PRO A 295 -25.56 18.45 14.01
C PRO A 295 -24.54 17.32 13.90
N PHE A 296 -23.43 17.54 13.21
CA PHE A 296 -22.53 16.44 12.86
C PHE A 296 -21.07 16.89 12.81
N ILE A 297 -20.16 15.92 12.84
CA ILE A 297 -18.71 16.18 12.81
C ILE A 297 -18.12 15.55 11.56
N CYS A 298 -17.36 16.34 10.82
CA CYS A 298 -16.56 15.85 9.70
C CYS A 298 -15.11 15.64 10.13
N SER A 299 -14.47 14.60 9.60
CA SER A 299 -13.02 14.40 9.67
C SER A 299 -12.35 14.99 8.42
N VAL A 300 -11.13 15.50 8.60
CA VAL A 300 -10.23 15.86 7.51
C VAL A 300 -8.94 15.07 7.69
N LYS A 301 -8.59 14.25 6.69
CA LYS A 301 -7.26 13.66 6.55
C LYS A 301 -6.39 14.63 5.72
N PRO A 302 -5.14 14.94 6.10
CA PRO A 302 -4.26 15.71 5.25
C PRO A 302 -4.00 14.91 3.95
N SER A 303 -4.53 15.38 2.82
CA SER A 303 -4.27 14.81 1.50
C SER A 303 -2.85 15.17 1.03
N MET A 304 -2.21 14.25 0.31
CA MET A 304 -0.91 14.47 -0.35
C MET A 304 -1.00 15.70 -1.28
N ASP A 305 -0.12 16.67 -1.07
CA ASP A 305 -0.12 17.97 -1.75
C ASP A 305 0.07 17.80 -3.27
N THR A 306 -0.97 18.14 -4.03
CA THR A 306 -1.11 17.98 -5.50
C THR A 306 -0.09 18.82 -6.30
N ARG A 307 0.70 19.67 -5.63
CA ARG A 307 1.72 20.54 -6.25
C ARG A 307 3.00 19.83 -6.67
N VAL A 308 3.26 18.63 -6.15
CA VAL A 308 4.48 17.86 -6.45
C VAL A 308 4.38 17.12 -7.79
N LEU A 309 3.17 16.67 -8.19
CA LEU A 309 2.96 15.94 -9.46
C LEU A 309 3.21 16.82 -10.70
N MET A 310 2.83 18.10 -10.65
CA MET A 310 3.03 19.06 -11.74
C MET A 310 4.52 19.40 -11.98
N SER A 311 5.34 19.34 -10.93
CA SER A 311 6.76 19.72 -11.00
C SER A 311 7.65 18.65 -11.65
N LEU A 312 7.19 17.39 -11.68
CA LEU A 312 7.93 16.26 -12.26
C LEU A 312 7.66 16.07 -13.77
N LEU A 313 6.64 16.72 -14.33
CA LEU A 313 6.31 16.65 -15.76
C LEU A 313 7.22 17.50 -16.65
N PHE A 314 8.02 18.42 -16.07
CA PHE A 314 8.91 19.31 -16.83
C PHE A 314 10.39 18.84 -16.92
N SER A 315 10.78 17.72 -16.30
CA SER A 315 12.17 17.22 -16.35
C SER A 315 12.47 16.21 -17.47
N GLY A 316 11.48 15.87 -18.32
CA GLY A 316 11.72 15.03 -19.50
C GLY A 316 12.14 13.59 -19.20
N ILE A 317 11.98 13.12 -17.96
CA ILE A 317 12.22 11.73 -17.59
C ILE A 317 10.93 10.94 -17.87
N CYS A 318 10.97 10.12 -18.91
CA CYS A 318 9.94 9.12 -19.17
C CYS A 318 10.06 8.02 -18.10
N PHE A 319 9.50 8.27 -16.91
CA PHE A 319 9.19 7.18 -16.00
C PHE A 319 8.09 6.35 -16.67
N SER A 320 8.46 5.16 -17.15
CA SER A 320 7.50 4.08 -17.27
C SER A 320 7.01 3.78 -15.85
N SER A 321 5.95 4.46 -15.44
CA SER A 321 5.16 4.08 -14.28
C SER A 321 4.56 2.71 -14.59
N ALA A 322 5.29 1.66 -14.23
CA ALA A 322 4.76 0.31 -14.20
C ALA A 322 3.86 0.13 -12.95
N GLY A 323 2.90 1.04 -12.78
CA GLY A 323 1.60 0.74 -12.24
C GLY A 323 0.66 0.91 -13.42
N LEU A 324 0.30 -0.19 -14.10
CA LEU A 324 -0.68 -0.12 -15.18
C LEU A 324 -2.01 0.28 -14.55
N ASN A 325 -2.41 1.55 -14.74
CA ASN A 325 -3.76 1.98 -14.41
C ASN A 325 -4.74 1.04 -15.11
N LYS A 326 -5.67 0.45 -14.35
CA LYS A 326 -6.69 -0.48 -14.87
C LYS A 326 -7.58 0.18 -15.92
N TYR A 327 -7.74 1.49 -15.84
CA TYR A 327 -8.52 2.31 -16.75
C TYR A 327 -7.64 3.39 -17.37
N ILE A 328 -7.98 3.80 -18.59
CA ILE A 328 -7.35 4.92 -19.29
C ILE A 328 -8.45 5.84 -19.81
N LEU A 329 -8.33 7.13 -19.51
CA LEU A 329 -9.21 8.19 -19.98
C LEU A 329 -8.74 8.68 -21.34
N PHE A 330 -9.69 8.85 -22.25
CA PHE A 330 -9.51 9.57 -23.50
C PHE A 330 -10.33 10.85 -23.49
N GLU A 331 -9.63 11.99 -23.41
CA GLU A 331 -10.21 13.35 -23.48
C GLU A 331 -10.72 13.73 -24.89
N VAL A 332 -10.67 12.79 -25.84
CA VAL A 332 -11.29 12.97 -27.16
C VAL A 332 -12.75 12.55 -27.12
N LYS A 333 -13.63 13.42 -27.64
CA LYS A 333 -15.06 13.15 -27.65
C LYS A 333 -15.47 12.24 -28.80
N LYS A 334 -16.19 11.16 -28.48
CA LYS A 334 -16.70 10.16 -29.43
C LYS A 334 -18.14 9.76 -29.05
N THR A 335 -18.90 9.27 -30.02
CA THR A 335 -20.15 8.56 -29.70
C THR A 335 -19.81 7.30 -28.90
N TRP A 336 -20.77 6.76 -28.15
CA TRP A 336 -20.53 5.52 -27.39
C TRP A 336 -20.05 4.37 -28.30
N TYR A 337 -20.61 4.27 -29.52
CA TYR A 337 -20.23 3.26 -30.51
C TYR A 337 -18.78 3.44 -30.98
N ASP A 338 -18.41 4.67 -31.37
CA ASP A 338 -17.05 4.98 -31.83
C ASP A 338 -16.03 4.83 -30.68
N ALA A 339 -16.42 5.16 -29.45
CA ALA A 339 -15.62 4.99 -28.25
C ALA A 339 -15.37 3.51 -27.94
N GLN A 340 -16.41 2.66 -28.03
CA GLN A 340 -16.29 1.22 -27.86
C GLN A 340 -15.37 0.60 -28.92
N GLU A 341 -15.55 0.96 -30.19
CA GLU A 341 -14.70 0.47 -31.28
C GLU A 341 -13.24 0.89 -31.08
N TYR A 342 -13.02 2.15 -30.69
CA TYR A 342 -11.69 2.66 -30.37
C TYR A 342 -11.03 1.88 -29.21
N CYS A 343 -11.77 1.65 -28.12
CA CYS A 343 -11.29 0.86 -26.99
C CYS A 343 -11.02 -0.60 -27.38
N LYS A 344 -11.83 -1.22 -28.23
CA LYS A 344 -11.61 -2.60 -28.70
C LYS A 344 -10.42 -2.73 -29.64
N HIS A 345 -10.13 -1.71 -30.43
CA HIS A 345 -9.05 -1.73 -31.40
C HIS A 345 -7.68 -1.53 -30.75
N THR A 346 -7.61 -0.76 -29.66
CA THR A 346 -6.35 -0.32 -29.03
C THR A 346 -6.16 -0.93 -27.64
N TYR A 347 -7.24 -1.36 -26.99
CA TYR A 347 -7.30 -1.89 -25.62
C TYR A 347 -8.24 -3.11 -25.55
N SER A 348 -8.88 -3.36 -24.40
CA SER A 348 -9.83 -4.47 -24.27
C SER A 348 -11.25 -4.07 -24.71
N ASP A 349 -11.86 -3.13 -23.99
CA ASP A 349 -13.23 -2.64 -24.22
C ASP A 349 -13.41 -1.34 -23.42
N LEU A 350 -14.59 -0.71 -23.46
CA LEU A 350 -14.96 0.36 -22.54
C LEU A 350 -14.89 -0.11 -21.08
N ALA A 351 -14.63 0.83 -20.17
CA ALA A 351 -14.47 0.58 -18.75
C ALA A 351 -15.67 -0.16 -18.16
N THR A 352 -15.40 -1.16 -17.33
CA THR A 352 -16.40 -1.98 -16.63
C THR A 352 -16.23 -1.77 -15.14
N VAL A 353 -17.28 -1.36 -14.43
CA VAL A 353 -17.24 -1.09 -12.99
C VAL A 353 -18.02 -2.14 -12.23
N LYS A 354 -17.34 -3.03 -11.50
CA LYS A 354 -17.97 -4.20 -10.84
C LYS A 354 -18.13 -4.02 -9.34
N ASN A 355 -17.41 -3.09 -8.72
CA ASN A 355 -17.39 -2.83 -7.29
C ASN A 355 -16.88 -1.41 -7.00
N MET A 356 -16.74 -1.08 -5.72
CA MET A 356 -16.27 0.24 -5.27
C MET A 356 -14.80 0.50 -5.60
N ASP A 357 -13.96 -0.54 -5.64
CA ASP A 357 -12.53 -0.38 -5.99
C ASP A 357 -12.38 0.02 -7.47
N ASP A 358 -13.20 -0.60 -8.34
CA ASP A 358 -13.31 -0.22 -9.74
C ASP A 358 -13.78 1.22 -9.91
N LEU A 359 -14.73 1.64 -9.07
CA LEU A 359 -15.26 2.99 -9.10
C LEU A 359 -14.17 4.00 -8.69
N ASN A 360 -13.55 3.80 -7.53
CA ASN A 360 -12.52 4.68 -6.99
C ASN A 360 -11.34 4.82 -7.97
N GLN A 361 -10.88 3.70 -8.53
CA GLN A 361 -9.77 3.72 -9.48
C GLN A 361 -10.12 4.43 -10.80
N LEU A 362 -11.39 4.33 -11.24
CA LEU A 362 -11.87 5.02 -12.42
C LEU A 362 -12.06 6.53 -12.17
N THR A 363 -12.60 6.91 -11.01
CA THR A 363 -12.82 8.33 -10.63
C THR A 363 -11.50 9.05 -10.35
N ASP A 364 -10.54 8.39 -9.71
CA ASP A 364 -9.20 8.95 -9.44
C ASP A 364 -8.45 9.26 -10.75
N MET A 365 -8.63 8.40 -11.75
CA MET A 365 -7.98 8.51 -13.05
C MET A 365 -8.64 9.56 -13.95
N THR A 366 -9.96 9.70 -13.88
CA THR A 366 -10.72 10.64 -14.72
C THR A 366 -10.65 12.08 -14.25
N GLY A 367 -10.16 12.35 -13.04
CA GLY A 367 -9.87 13.71 -12.56
C GLY A 367 -11.08 14.65 -12.55
N GLY A 368 -12.30 14.10 -12.54
CA GLY A 368 -13.55 14.86 -12.63
C GLY A 368 -14.06 15.11 -14.06
N ALA A 369 -13.66 14.31 -15.05
CA ALA A 369 -14.31 14.30 -16.36
C ALA A 369 -15.56 13.39 -16.37
N GLU A 370 -16.64 13.84 -17.00
CA GLU A 370 -17.79 12.97 -17.33
C GLU A 370 -17.42 12.08 -18.51
N THR A 371 -17.49 10.75 -18.34
CA THR A 371 -16.97 9.82 -19.35
C THR A 371 -17.89 8.65 -19.60
N TYR A 372 -17.92 8.17 -20.85
CA TYR A 372 -18.59 6.92 -21.17
C TYR A 372 -17.90 5.72 -20.52
N ILE A 373 -18.73 4.85 -19.96
CA ILE A 373 -18.38 3.50 -19.52
C ILE A 373 -19.10 2.46 -20.39
N GLY A 374 -18.73 1.19 -20.25
CA GLY A 374 -19.24 0.11 -21.09
C GLY A 374 -20.69 -0.31 -20.82
N LEU A 375 -21.36 0.26 -19.81
CA LEU A 375 -22.72 -0.11 -19.46
C LEU A 375 -23.71 0.48 -20.47
N ASN A 376 -24.63 -0.36 -20.95
CA ASN A 376 -25.66 0.01 -21.91
C ASN A 376 -26.94 -0.82 -21.72
N ASP A 377 -28.07 -0.36 -22.27
CA ASP A 377 -29.36 -1.06 -22.26
C ASP A 377 -30.01 -1.09 -23.66
N PHE A 378 -29.28 -1.56 -24.67
CA PHE A 378 -29.74 -1.57 -26.07
C PHE A 378 -30.98 -2.43 -26.35
N ASN A 379 -31.33 -3.36 -25.45
CA ASN A 379 -32.44 -4.29 -25.64
C ASN A 379 -33.70 -3.86 -24.89
N ARG A 380 -33.72 -2.64 -24.35
CA ARG A 380 -34.85 -2.08 -23.61
C ARG A 380 -36.07 -1.87 -24.51
N LYS A 381 -37.26 -2.18 -24.00
CA LYS A 381 -38.56 -1.91 -24.65
C LYS A 381 -39.47 -0.96 -23.85
N SER A 382 -39.18 -0.73 -22.56
CA SER A 382 -39.91 0.17 -21.64
C SER A 382 -39.05 0.59 -20.44
N MET A 383 -39.51 1.62 -19.70
CA MET A 383 -38.85 2.22 -18.52
C MET A 383 -38.82 1.28 -17.30
N ASP A 384 -38.09 0.17 -17.38
CA ASP A 384 -38.00 -0.79 -16.29
C ASP A 384 -36.60 -0.72 -15.64
N LEU A 385 -36.52 -0.56 -14.32
CA LEU A 385 -35.29 -0.48 -13.52
C LEU A 385 -34.74 -1.86 -13.12
N TYR A 386 -35.10 -2.92 -13.85
CA TYR A 386 -34.66 -4.27 -13.46
C TYR A 386 -33.14 -4.41 -13.67
N PRO A 387 -32.37 -4.87 -12.65
CA PRO A 387 -30.92 -5.06 -12.74
C PRO A 387 -30.45 -5.97 -13.90
N ASN A 388 -31.39 -6.71 -14.50
CA ASN A 388 -31.17 -7.63 -15.61
C ASN A 388 -31.39 -7.01 -17.01
N SER A 389 -31.66 -5.71 -17.16
CA SER A 389 -31.75 -5.06 -18.49
C SER A 389 -30.37 -4.62 -18.99
N TRP A 390 -29.60 -3.95 -18.13
CA TRP A 390 -28.25 -3.44 -18.42
C TRP A 390 -27.22 -4.52 -18.75
N ARG A 391 -26.35 -4.24 -19.72
CA ARG A 391 -25.26 -5.10 -20.18
C ARG A 391 -23.98 -4.31 -20.29
N TRP A 392 -22.87 -4.92 -19.92
CA TRP A 392 -21.56 -4.39 -20.25
C TRP A 392 -21.27 -4.59 -21.74
N SER A 393 -20.44 -3.72 -22.30
CA SER A 393 -19.99 -3.72 -23.70
C SER A 393 -19.28 -5.02 -24.11
N THR A 394 -18.78 -5.77 -23.12
CA THR A 394 -18.25 -7.14 -23.19
C THR A 394 -19.31 -8.23 -23.32
N GLN A 395 -20.60 -7.87 -23.45
CA GLN A 395 -21.77 -8.76 -23.48
C GLN A 395 -22.04 -9.52 -22.17
N THR A 396 -21.38 -9.14 -21.08
CA THR A 396 -21.60 -9.71 -19.76
C THR A 396 -22.70 -8.95 -18.99
N ARG A 397 -23.42 -9.65 -18.11
CA ARG A 397 -24.28 -9.01 -17.10
C ARG A 397 -23.41 -8.55 -15.93
N SER A 398 -23.84 -7.52 -15.19
CA SER A 398 -23.23 -7.19 -13.90
C SER A 398 -23.37 -8.41 -12.97
N GLN A 399 -22.26 -9.10 -12.71
CA GLN A 399 -22.24 -10.32 -11.87
C GLN A 399 -22.51 -10.01 -10.39
N THR A 400 -22.20 -8.78 -9.96
CA THR A 400 -22.36 -8.30 -8.59
C THR A 400 -23.67 -7.54 -8.38
N GLY A 401 -24.39 -7.19 -9.46
CA GLY A 401 -25.54 -6.29 -9.40
C GLY A 401 -25.17 -4.86 -9.02
N TYR A 402 -23.88 -4.53 -8.94
CA TYR A 402 -23.40 -3.20 -8.59
C TYR A 402 -23.78 -2.18 -9.66
N MET A 403 -24.47 -1.14 -9.23
CA MET A 403 -24.85 0.02 -10.03
C MET A 403 -24.80 1.27 -9.15
N ASN A 404 -24.24 2.37 -9.64
CA ASN A 404 -24.10 3.61 -8.87
C ASN A 404 -24.82 4.79 -9.51
N PHE A 405 -26.05 4.58 -10.01
CA PHE A 405 -26.82 5.66 -10.61
C PHE A 405 -27.11 6.80 -9.63
N ALA A 406 -27.01 8.04 -10.11
CA ALA A 406 -27.33 9.23 -9.35
C ALA A 406 -28.81 9.22 -8.91
N PRO A 407 -29.17 9.94 -7.83
CA PRO A 407 -30.58 10.09 -7.45
C PRO A 407 -31.43 10.59 -8.62
N GLY A 408 -32.45 9.81 -9.00
CA GLY A 408 -33.33 10.13 -10.12
C GLY A 408 -32.90 9.57 -11.47
N GLN A 409 -31.76 8.89 -11.54
CA GLN A 409 -31.24 8.20 -12.73
C GLN A 409 -31.35 6.66 -12.54
N PRO A 410 -31.39 5.87 -13.63
CA PRO A 410 -31.56 6.29 -15.02
C PRO A 410 -32.99 6.82 -15.28
N ASP A 411 -33.12 7.91 -16.03
CA ASP A 411 -34.41 8.58 -16.31
C ASP A 411 -34.93 8.37 -17.74
N TYR A 412 -34.12 7.76 -18.60
CA TYR A 412 -34.43 7.44 -19.99
C TYR A 412 -35.00 8.63 -20.77
N SER A 413 -34.38 9.81 -20.63
CA SER A 413 -34.89 11.05 -21.19
C SER A 413 -35.13 10.94 -22.69
N SER A 414 -36.31 11.38 -23.12
CA SER A 414 -36.75 11.35 -24.53
C SER A 414 -36.74 9.97 -25.21
N GLY A 415 -36.58 8.88 -24.44
CA GLY A 415 -36.53 7.51 -24.94
C GLY A 415 -35.32 7.20 -25.81
N ARG A 416 -34.15 7.80 -25.51
CA ARG A 416 -32.92 7.67 -26.32
C ARG A 416 -31.64 7.56 -25.49
N GLU A 417 -31.76 7.24 -24.21
CA GLU A 417 -30.64 7.23 -23.26
C GLU A 417 -30.31 5.79 -22.87
N GLU A 418 -29.74 5.05 -23.81
CA GLU A 418 -29.37 3.64 -23.60
C GLU A 418 -27.91 3.46 -23.15
N CYS A 419 -27.11 4.52 -23.02
CA CYS A 419 -25.68 4.45 -22.69
C CYS A 419 -25.39 5.16 -21.39
N VAL A 420 -24.33 4.76 -20.68
CA VAL A 420 -24.06 5.29 -19.33
C VAL A 420 -22.81 6.15 -19.30
N LEU A 421 -22.93 7.29 -18.62
CA LEU A 421 -21.81 8.13 -18.23
C LEU A 421 -21.55 8.00 -16.73
N ILE A 422 -20.29 8.11 -16.35
CA ILE A 422 -19.88 8.30 -14.96
C ILE A 422 -19.59 9.79 -14.73
N GLY A 423 -20.17 10.33 -13.67
CA GLY A 423 -19.99 11.69 -13.19
C GLY A 423 -18.79 11.86 -12.27
N ILE A 424 -18.49 13.12 -11.96
CA ILE A 424 -17.33 13.55 -11.17
C ILE A 424 -17.32 13.00 -9.74
N ASP A 425 -18.49 12.65 -9.21
CA ASP A 425 -18.71 12.09 -7.87
C ASP A 425 -18.81 10.55 -7.90
N GLY A 426 -18.52 9.94 -9.05
CA GLY A 426 -18.64 8.52 -9.30
C GLY A 426 -20.07 8.04 -9.55
N THR A 427 -21.08 8.92 -9.49
CA THR A 427 -22.47 8.53 -9.79
C THR A 427 -22.69 8.38 -11.28
N TRP A 428 -23.68 7.58 -11.68
CA TRP A 428 -23.94 7.26 -13.08
C TRP A 428 -25.22 7.95 -13.58
N SER A 429 -25.22 8.34 -14.85
CA SER A 429 -26.40 8.83 -15.56
C SER A 429 -26.55 8.07 -16.87
N ASP A 430 -27.80 7.82 -17.28
CA ASP A 430 -28.04 7.39 -18.65
C ASP A 430 -28.02 8.61 -19.58
N GLY A 431 -27.56 8.39 -20.81
CA GLY A 431 -27.34 9.44 -21.79
C GLY A 431 -27.39 8.90 -23.21
N ALA A 432 -27.62 9.81 -24.15
CA ALA A 432 -27.80 9.43 -25.54
C ALA A 432 -26.50 8.88 -26.13
N CYS A 433 -26.54 7.65 -26.64
CA CYS A 433 -25.37 6.95 -27.18
C CYS A 433 -24.71 7.69 -28.36
N ALA A 434 -25.49 8.50 -29.10
CA ALA A 434 -25.02 9.28 -30.23
C ALA A 434 -24.37 10.62 -29.83
N SER A 435 -24.42 11.00 -28.55
CA SER A 435 -23.77 12.23 -28.08
C SER A 435 -22.25 12.04 -28.02
N PRO A 436 -21.46 13.03 -28.46
CA PRO A 436 -20.00 12.95 -28.36
C PRO A 436 -19.54 13.27 -26.92
N ASN A 437 -19.01 12.26 -26.22
CA ASN A 437 -18.41 12.42 -24.89
C ASN A 437 -17.02 11.80 -24.80
N GLU A 438 -16.26 12.22 -23.80
CA GLU A 438 -15.01 11.57 -23.40
C GLU A 438 -15.32 10.15 -22.93
N PHE A 439 -14.33 9.26 -22.95
CA PHE A 439 -14.59 7.85 -22.68
C PHE A 439 -13.41 7.19 -21.98
N SER A 440 -13.73 6.21 -21.15
CA SER A 440 -12.74 5.44 -20.41
C SER A 440 -12.64 4.03 -20.98
N CYS A 441 -11.44 3.63 -21.37
CA CYS A 441 -11.16 2.25 -21.78
C CYS A 441 -10.64 1.44 -20.61
N PHE A 442 -10.90 0.14 -20.63
CA PHE A 442 -10.17 -0.82 -19.83
C PHE A 442 -8.77 -1.01 -20.43
N SER A 443 -7.74 -0.59 -19.70
CA SER A 443 -6.34 -0.82 -20.08
C SER A 443 -6.13 -2.34 -20.07
N GLY A 444 -5.60 -2.89 -21.16
CA GLY A 444 -5.56 -4.34 -21.43
C GLY A 444 -4.83 -5.22 -20.40
N SER A 445 -4.43 -4.70 -19.23
CA SER A 445 -4.18 -5.52 -18.05
C SER A 445 -5.52 -5.95 -17.42
N SER A 446 -6.24 -6.83 -18.11
CA SER A 446 -6.89 -7.87 -17.34
C SER A 446 -5.75 -8.59 -16.64
N ASN A 447 -5.79 -8.71 -15.32
CA ASN A 447 -5.05 -9.78 -14.66
C ASN A 447 -5.64 -11.10 -15.20
N THR A 448 -5.35 -11.47 -16.45
CA THR A 448 -5.56 -12.83 -16.93
C THR A 448 -4.60 -13.67 -16.11
N LYS A 449 -5.10 -14.16 -14.98
CA LYS A 449 -4.38 -15.11 -14.15
C LYS A 449 -4.06 -16.30 -15.03
N THR A 450 -2.78 -16.57 -15.19
CA THR A 450 -2.32 -17.80 -15.83
C THR A 450 -2.40 -18.91 -14.82
N TYR A 451 -3.06 -20.01 -15.15
CA TYR A 451 -3.17 -21.18 -14.27
C TYR A 451 -2.30 -22.33 -14.79
N HIS A 452 -1.50 -22.89 -13.89
CA HIS A 452 -0.54 -23.95 -14.18
C HIS A 452 -0.90 -25.19 -13.38
N HIS A 453 -1.29 -26.26 -14.07
CA HIS A 453 -1.66 -27.52 -13.44
C HIS A 453 -0.42 -28.36 -13.13
N ILE A 454 -0.19 -28.62 -11.85
CA ILE A 454 0.94 -29.41 -11.37
C ILE A 454 0.43 -30.81 -11.00
N THR A 455 0.95 -31.83 -11.68
CA THR A 455 0.53 -33.23 -11.51
C THR A 455 1.10 -33.89 -10.25
N GLN A 456 2.09 -33.26 -9.61
CA GLN A 456 2.67 -33.74 -8.36
C GLN A 456 1.65 -33.67 -7.23
N THR A 457 1.54 -34.72 -6.42
CA THR A 457 0.63 -34.74 -5.27
C THR A 457 1.32 -34.26 -4.01
N LEU A 458 0.84 -33.17 -3.41
CA LEU A 458 1.39 -32.58 -2.19
C LEU A 458 0.27 -32.26 -1.18
N SER A 459 0.65 -32.07 0.10
CA SER A 459 -0.25 -31.43 1.07
C SER A 459 -0.52 -29.99 0.67
N TRP A 460 -1.60 -29.39 1.17
CA TRP A 460 -1.97 -28.03 0.79
C TRP A 460 -0.85 -27.01 1.08
N GLU A 461 -0.21 -27.11 2.26
CA GLU A 461 0.89 -26.23 2.64
C GLU A 461 2.14 -26.43 1.77
N SER A 462 2.47 -27.67 1.44
CA SER A 462 3.60 -27.96 0.54
C SER A 462 3.32 -27.54 -0.90
N ALA A 463 2.07 -27.66 -1.37
CA ALA A 463 1.63 -27.16 -2.66
C ALA A 463 1.71 -25.63 -2.73
N LYS A 464 1.30 -24.93 -1.67
CA LYS A 464 1.46 -23.47 -1.52
C LYS A 464 2.92 -23.05 -1.61
N SER A 465 3.79 -23.70 -0.84
CA SER A 465 5.23 -23.44 -0.88
C SER A 465 5.83 -23.69 -2.26
N TYR A 466 5.45 -24.79 -2.92
CA TYR A 466 5.87 -25.08 -4.29
C TYR A 466 5.45 -23.96 -5.26
N CYS A 467 4.18 -23.56 -5.23
CA CYS A 467 3.68 -22.53 -6.11
C CYS A 467 4.35 -21.18 -5.86
N ARG A 468 4.67 -20.83 -4.61
CA ARG A 468 5.41 -19.59 -4.30
C ARG A 468 6.88 -19.63 -4.68
N THR A 469 7.45 -20.83 -4.81
CA THR A 469 8.85 -21.01 -5.23
C THR A 469 8.98 -20.95 -6.75
N HIS A 470 8.05 -21.55 -7.48
CA HIS A 470 8.15 -21.72 -8.94
C HIS A 470 7.17 -20.85 -9.75
N TYR A 471 6.18 -20.24 -9.10
CA TYR A 471 5.12 -19.41 -9.68
C TYR A 471 4.79 -18.27 -8.71
N THR A 472 3.62 -17.63 -8.82
CA THR A 472 3.20 -16.57 -7.90
C THR A 472 2.60 -17.14 -6.61
N ASP A 473 1.51 -17.89 -6.68
CA ASP A 473 0.88 -18.56 -5.52
C ASP A 473 -0.02 -19.71 -6.00
N LEU A 474 -0.72 -20.41 -5.10
CA LEU A 474 -1.82 -21.30 -5.46
C LEU A 474 -2.93 -20.54 -6.20
N ALA A 475 -3.73 -21.27 -6.98
CA ALA A 475 -4.79 -20.70 -7.80
C ALA A 475 -5.88 -20.04 -6.96
N MET A 476 -6.12 -18.76 -7.25
CA MET A 476 -7.24 -17.99 -6.74
C MET A 476 -8.28 -17.83 -7.85
N ILE A 477 -9.52 -18.25 -7.60
CA ILE A 477 -10.61 -18.30 -8.58
C ILE A 477 -11.70 -17.31 -8.15
N GLU A 478 -11.73 -16.12 -8.75
CA GLU A 478 -12.57 -15.01 -8.27
C GLU A 478 -13.84 -14.80 -9.09
N ASN A 479 -14.04 -15.58 -10.14
CA ASN A 479 -15.22 -15.49 -11.00
C ASN A 479 -15.46 -16.80 -11.77
N GLU A 480 -16.62 -16.89 -12.42
CA GLU A 480 -17.03 -18.09 -13.17
C GLU A 480 -16.14 -18.36 -14.40
N GLU A 481 -15.57 -17.33 -15.02
CA GLU A 481 -14.66 -17.49 -16.17
C GLU A 481 -13.36 -18.19 -15.74
N GLU A 482 -12.76 -17.73 -14.64
CA GLU A 482 -11.60 -18.38 -14.02
C GLU A 482 -11.93 -19.82 -13.58
N ASN A 483 -13.15 -20.05 -13.06
CA ASN A 483 -13.60 -21.39 -12.67
C ASN A 483 -13.70 -22.33 -13.88
N HIS A 484 -14.20 -21.84 -15.01
CA HIS A 484 -14.21 -22.58 -16.28
C HIS A 484 -12.80 -22.87 -16.79
N GLN A 485 -11.88 -21.91 -16.70
CA GLN A 485 -10.48 -22.09 -17.12
C GLN A 485 -9.80 -23.21 -16.35
N VAL A 486 -9.87 -23.22 -15.01
CA VAL A 486 -9.25 -24.27 -14.19
C VAL A 486 -9.96 -25.63 -14.33
N SER A 487 -11.26 -25.62 -14.66
CA SER A 487 -12.09 -26.84 -14.78
C SER A 487 -12.05 -27.49 -16.16
N SER A 488 -11.51 -26.78 -17.16
CA SER A 488 -11.38 -27.26 -18.55
C SER A 488 -10.31 -28.35 -18.74
N THR A 489 -9.60 -28.73 -17.68
CA THR A 489 -8.57 -29.76 -17.73
C THR A 489 -9.13 -31.16 -17.41
N ASN A 490 -8.65 -32.19 -18.10
CA ASN A 490 -9.05 -33.60 -17.95
C ASN A 490 -8.56 -34.24 -16.62
N THR A 491 -8.78 -33.59 -15.48
CA THR A 491 -8.39 -34.12 -14.17
C THR A 491 -9.41 -35.15 -13.68
N THR A 492 -8.93 -36.32 -13.26
CA THR A 492 -9.76 -37.41 -12.72
C THR A 492 -9.91 -37.37 -11.21
N THR A 493 -9.20 -36.46 -10.54
CA THR A 493 -9.16 -36.29 -9.09
C THR A 493 -9.29 -34.81 -8.71
N PRO A 494 -9.73 -34.50 -7.46
CA PRO A 494 -9.70 -33.14 -6.94
C PRO A 494 -8.30 -32.54 -6.98
N VAL A 495 -8.21 -31.23 -7.16
CA VAL A 495 -6.94 -30.50 -7.16
C VAL A 495 -6.98 -29.34 -6.16
N TRP A 496 -5.86 -29.07 -5.50
CA TRP A 496 -5.76 -27.97 -4.55
C TRP A 496 -5.83 -26.62 -5.25
N ILE A 497 -6.55 -25.70 -4.61
CA ILE A 497 -6.61 -24.27 -4.92
C ILE A 497 -6.20 -23.47 -3.68
N GLY A 498 -5.95 -22.18 -3.82
CA GLY A 498 -5.46 -21.31 -2.73
C GLY A 498 -6.47 -21.04 -1.61
N LEU A 499 -7.60 -21.75 -1.57
CA LEU A 499 -8.67 -21.51 -0.61
C LEU A 499 -8.41 -22.25 0.71
N TYR A 500 -8.51 -21.57 1.85
CA TYR A 500 -8.45 -22.19 3.18
C TYR A 500 -9.41 -21.52 4.17
N ARG A 501 -9.68 -22.16 5.31
CA ARG A 501 -10.74 -21.81 6.26
C ARG A 501 -10.21 -21.13 7.53
N PHE A 502 -10.25 -19.79 7.57
CA PHE A 502 -10.33 -18.90 8.75
C PHE A 502 -10.65 -17.44 8.33
N PRO A 503 -11.93 -16.98 8.33
CA PRO A 503 -12.96 -17.24 7.28
C PRO A 503 -12.45 -17.83 5.96
N TRP A 504 -13.33 -18.23 5.03
CA TRP A 504 -12.86 -18.73 3.73
C TRP A 504 -12.05 -17.65 3.00
N THR A 505 -10.73 -17.82 2.95
CA THR A 505 -9.74 -16.81 2.54
C THR A 505 -8.80 -17.42 1.51
N TRP A 506 -8.33 -16.61 0.56
CA TRP A 506 -7.34 -17.00 -0.42
C TRP A 506 -5.93 -17.02 0.17
N SER A 507 -4.98 -17.71 -0.48
CA SER A 507 -3.65 -17.96 0.07
C SER A 507 -2.81 -16.67 0.22
N ASP A 508 -3.22 -15.60 -0.45
CA ASP A 508 -2.69 -14.23 -0.35
C ASP A 508 -3.27 -13.40 0.81
N GLY A 509 -4.27 -13.94 1.54
CA GLY A 509 -4.93 -13.28 2.68
C GLY A 509 -6.19 -12.50 2.31
N THR A 510 -6.58 -12.44 1.03
CA THR A 510 -7.79 -11.74 0.59
C THR A 510 -9.05 -12.55 0.90
N ASN A 511 -10.15 -11.84 1.21
CA ASN A 511 -11.43 -12.50 1.44
C ASN A 511 -11.95 -13.05 0.11
N CYS A 512 -12.29 -14.32 0.10
CA CYS A 512 -12.85 -14.92 -1.08
C CYS A 512 -14.33 -14.46 -1.17
N SER A 513 -14.76 -13.87 -2.29
CA SER A 513 -16.14 -13.40 -2.51
C SER A 513 -16.96 -14.34 -3.41
N PHE A 514 -16.28 -15.00 -4.35
CA PHE A 514 -16.86 -16.02 -5.23
C PHE A 514 -16.77 -17.41 -4.57
N ARG A 515 -17.88 -18.18 -4.54
CA ARG A 515 -17.88 -19.59 -4.11
C ARG A 515 -18.75 -20.42 -5.05
N HIS A 516 -18.14 -21.38 -5.73
CA HIS A 516 -18.85 -22.38 -6.52
C HIS A 516 -18.87 -23.72 -5.77
N TRP A 517 -19.37 -23.75 -4.54
CA TRP A 517 -19.42 -24.98 -3.72
C TRP A 517 -20.27 -26.06 -4.38
N TRP A 518 -19.84 -27.32 -4.25
CA TRP A 518 -20.70 -28.47 -4.51
C TRP A 518 -21.91 -28.45 -3.59
N SER A 519 -23.00 -29.10 -4.02
CA SER A 519 -24.15 -29.33 -3.15
C SER A 519 -23.70 -30.03 -1.87
N TYR A 520 -24.14 -29.50 -0.73
CA TYR A 520 -23.79 -29.97 0.62
C TYR A 520 -22.34 -29.69 1.08
N GLU A 521 -21.57 -28.89 0.33
CA GLU A 521 -20.27 -28.37 0.75
C GLU A 521 -20.35 -26.87 1.13
N PRO A 522 -19.45 -26.36 1.97
CA PRO A 522 -18.43 -27.09 2.73
C PRO A 522 -19.03 -27.76 3.97
N ASN A 523 -18.78 -29.06 4.17
CA ASN A 523 -19.42 -29.85 5.23
C ASN A 523 -18.60 -29.99 6.52
N ASN A 524 -17.31 -29.62 6.50
CA ASN A 524 -16.42 -29.75 7.65
C ASN A 524 -16.44 -31.11 8.34
N SER A 525 -16.51 -32.20 7.59
CA SER A 525 -16.51 -33.57 8.10
C SER A 525 -15.35 -33.79 9.09
N GLY A 526 -15.69 -34.26 10.28
CA GLY A 526 -14.74 -34.49 11.37
C GLY A 526 -14.04 -33.24 11.90
N GLY A 527 -14.53 -32.03 11.58
CA GLY A 527 -14.01 -30.76 12.10
C GLY A 527 -12.60 -30.39 11.62
N SER A 528 -12.10 -31.04 10.57
CA SER A 528 -10.69 -30.95 10.14
C SER A 528 -10.50 -30.66 8.65
N GLN A 529 -11.59 -30.35 7.92
CA GLN A 529 -11.54 -29.97 6.51
C GLN A 529 -11.42 -28.45 6.39
N LEU A 530 -10.17 -27.98 6.32
CA LEU A 530 -9.84 -26.55 6.36
C LEU A 530 -9.29 -26.03 5.03
N CYS A 531 -9.10 -26.87 4.02
CA CYS A 531 -8.48 -26.50 2.75
C CYS A 531 -9.41 -26.81 1.56
N GLY A 532 -9.47 -25.91 0.58
CA GLY A 532 -10.38 -26.01 -0.56
C GLY A 532 -9.75 -26.73 -1.75
N THR A 533 -10.55 -27.54 -2.42
CA THR A 533 -10.23 -28.15 -3.73
C THR A 533 -11.26 -27.75 -4.76
N VAL A 534 -10.89 -27.85 -6.04
CA VAL A 534 -11.83 -27.84 -7.16
C VAL A 534 -11.85 -29.20 -7.85
N TYR A 535 -13.05 -29.68 -8.19
CA TYR A 535 -13.25 -30.88 -8.99
C TYR A 535 -14.44 -30.70 -9.93
N LYS A 536 -14.18 -30.78 -11.25
CA LYS A 536 -15.17 -30.58 -12.32
C LYS A 536 -16.02 -29.32 -12.14
N GLY A 537 -15.41 -28.18 -11.79
CA GLY A 537 -16.11 -26.90 -11.62
C GLY A 537 -16.64 -26.61 -10.22
N GLY A 538 -16.76 -27.61 -9.35
CA GLY A 538 -17.29 -27.39 -8.00
C GLY A 538 -16.21 -27.46 -6.91
N PHE A 539 -16.39 -26.64 -5.87
CA PHE A 539 -15.48 -26.55 -4.73
C PHE A 539 -15.91 -27.51 -3.61
N SER A 540 -14.94 -28.05 -2.88
CA SER A 540 -15.15 -28.89 -1.69
C SER A 540 -14.08 -28.63 -0.64
N ASP A 541 -14.42 -28.71 0.65
CA ASP A 541 -13.45 -28.62 1.73
C ASP A 541 -12.87 -30.00 2.06
N ILE A 542 -11.54 -30.08 2.18
CA ILE A 542 -10.81 -31.31 2.47
C ILE A 542 -9.73 -31.04 3.53
N GLY A 543 -9.34 -32.07 4.27
CA GLY A 543 -8.25 -31.97 5.24
C GLY A 543 -6.92 -31.63 4.56
N CYS A 544 -6.26 -30.57 5.02
CA CYS A 544 -5.06 -29.99 4.41
C CYS A 544 -3.88 -30.97 4.27
N ASN A 545 -3.87 -32.04 5.08
CA ASN A 545 -2.82 -33.07 5.10
C ASN A 545 -2.98 -34.13 3.99
N LYS A 546 -4.09 -34.12 3.23
CA LYS A 546 -4.26 -35.02 2.08
C LYS A 546 -3.30 -34.63 0.95
N GLN A 547 -2.93 -35.59 0.11
CA GLN A 547 -2.05 -35.32 -1.04
C GLN A 547 -2.86 -35.29 -2.33
N PHE A 548 -2.87 -34.14 -3.00
CA PHE A 548 -3.55 -33.95 -4.29
C PHE A 548 -2.66 -33.18 -5.26
N PRO A 549 -2.89 -33.34 -6.59
CA PRO A 549 -2.38 -32.40 -7.56
C PRO A 549 -2.89 -30.99 -7.26
N PHE A 550 -2.26 -29.96 -7.81
CA PHE A 550 -2.57 -28.58 -7.44
C PHE A 550 -2.39 -27.62 -8.60
N ILE A 551 -3.01 -26.44 -8.49
CA ILE A 551 -2.96 -25.41 -9.53
C ILE A 551 -2.21 -24.21 -8.97
N CYS A 552 -1.15 -23.77 -9.66
CA CYS A 552 -0.48 -22.51 -9.37
C CYS A 552 -1.02 -21.39 -10.27
N SER A 553 -0.93 -20.15 -9.80
CA SER A 553 -1.28 -18.95 -10.55
C SER A 553 -0.05 -18.09 -10.85
N GLY A 554 -0.13 -17.29 -11.92
CA GLY A 554 0.87 -16.29 -12.29
C GLY A 554 2.01 -16.85 -13.13
N LYS A 555 3.05 -16.03 -13.36
CA LYS A 555 4.17 -16.39 -14.25
C LYS A 555 5.09 -17.39 -13.58
N GLN A 556 5.63 -18.32 -14.38
CA GLN A 556 6.68 -19.22 -13.92
C GLN A 556 7.94 -18.42 -13.59
N LEU A 557 8.43 -18.56 -12.36
CA LEU A 557 9.66 -17.92 -11.89
C LEU A 557 10.85 -18.77 -12.35
N ILE A 558 11.81 -18.14 -13.04
CA ILE A 558 13.05 -18.80 -13.46
C ILE A 558 13.92 -18.98 -12.22
N THR A 559 14.19 -20.23 -11.86
CA THR A 559 15.14 -20.58 -10.80
C THR A 559 16.47 -20.92 -11.48
N ASP A 560 17.49 -20.07 -11.32
CA ASP A 560 18.89 -20.37 -11.66
C ASP A 560 19.52 -21.33 -10.63
#